data_AF-A0A932V7T4-F1
#
_entry.id   AF-A0A932V7T4-F1
#
_cell.length_a   1.000
_cell.length_b   1.000
_cell.length_c   1.000
_cell.angle_alpha   90.00
_cell.angle_beta   90.00
_cell.angle_gamma   90.00
#
_symmetry.space_group_name_H-M   'P 1'
#
loop_
_entity.id
_entity.type
_entity.pdbx_description
1 polymer ?
#
loop_
_entity_poly.entity_id
_entity_poly.type
_entity_poly.pdbx_seq_one_letter_code
_entity_poly.pdbx_strand_id
1 'polypeptide(L)'
;MDNLIFLKLGGSAITDKTREATARVDAIQNAARTIKRALNANPSRKLLIGHGSGSFGHFAAQKSGFGQRGNWRAYAQTGARASQLTRIVTDIFIAEGIPIVAMQPSASARCRDGQLIELATTPIQTALAHNLIPLVHGDVAFDETREMTIASTEMIFAYLAPILKPSRIILAGI
;
A
#
# COMPACT_ATOMS: atom_id res chain seq x y z
N MET A 1 -13.23 10.13 -12.60
CA MET A 1 -13.31 8.77 -13.19
C MET A 1 -14.41 8.05 -12.42
N ASP A 2 -15.63 8.03 -12.94
CA ASP A 2 -16.81 7.73 -12.10
C ASP A 2 -16.88 6.27 -11.61
N ASN A 3 -15.98 5.42 -12.10
CA ASN A 3 -15.89 4.00 -11.75
C ASN A 3 -14.57 3.58 -11.06
N LEU A 4 -13.78 4.54 -10.56
CA LEU A 4 -12.57 4.26 -9.80
C LEU A 4 -12.87 4.13 -8.31
N ILE A 5 -12.48 3.02 -7.70
CA ILE A 5 -12.59 2.80 -6.25
C ILE A 5 -11.18 2.65 -5.66
N PHE A 6 -10.96 3.32 -4.53
CA PHE A 6 -9.79 3.04 -3.70
C PHE A 6 -10.18 2.00 -2.65
N LEU A 7 -9.41 0.92 -2.54
CA LEU A 7 -9.64 -0.16 -1.59
C LEU A 7 -8.41 -0.35 -0.71
N LYS A 8 -8.55 -0.12 0.60
CA LYS A 8 -7.50 -0.46 1.57
C LYS A 8 -7.77 -1.82 2.20
N LEU A 9 -6.77 -2.70 2.17
CA LEU A 9 -6.66 -3.89 3.00
C LEU A 9 -5.87 -3.53 4.27
N GLY A 10 -6.55 -3.49 5.41
CA GLY A 10 -5.92 -3.19 6.70
C GLY A 10 -4.86 -4.22 7.07
N GLY A 11 -3.76 -3.76 7.66
CA GLY A 11 -2.66 -4.65 8.07
C GLY A 11 -3.13 -5.75 9.03
N SER A 12 -4.09 -5.45 9.91
CA SER A 12 -4.77 -6.42 10.81
C SER A 12 -5.50 -7.53 10.06
N ALA A 13 -6.07 -7.21 8.90
CA ALA A 13 -6.84 -8.15 8.12
C ALA A 13 -5.93 -9.14 7.39
N ILE A 14 -4.78 -8.67 6.90
CA ILE A 14 -3.88 -9.45 6.04
C ILE A 14 -2.62 -9.96 6.76
N THR A 15 -2.42 -9.62 8.03
CA THR A 15 -1.30 -10.12 8.86
C THR A 15 -1.77 -10.48 10.27
N ASP A 16 -1.03 -11.36 10.93
CA ASP A 16 -1.15 -11.59 12.36
C ASP A 16 -0.36 -10.52 13.12
N LYS A 17 -1.06 -9.60 13.81
CA LYS A 17 -0.45 -8.51 14.59
C LYS A 17 0.34 -9.02 15.82
N THR A 18 0.12 -10.27 16.25
CA THR A 18 0.80 -10.84 17.44
C THR A 18 2.14 -11.47 17.08
N ARG A 19 2.39 -11.74 15.79
CA ARG A 19 3.57 -12.44 15.31
C ARG A 19 4.27 -11.61 14.23
N GLU A 20 5.57 -11.41 14.41
CA GLU A 20 6.39 -10.68 13.46
C GLU A 20 6.31 -11.30 12.06
N ALA A 21 6.19 -10.43 11.03
CA ALA A 21 6.27 -10.80 9.62
C ALA A 21 5.40 -12.02 9.22
N THR A 22 4.19 -12.12 9.79
CA THR A 22 3.30 -13.27 9.56
C THR A 22 2.09 -12.84 8.75
N ALA A 23 2.07 -13.18 7.46
CA ALA A 23 0.95 -12.92 6.57
C ALA A 23 -0.20 -13.92 6.80
N ARG A 24 -1.44 -13.44 6.71
CA ARG A 24 -2.66 -14.27 6.70
C ARG A 24 -2.97 -14.65 5.26
N VAL A 25 -2.25 -15.64 4.72
CA VAL A 25 -2.33 -16.06 3.31
C VAL A 25 -3.78 -16.33 2.89
N ASP A 26 -4.54 -17.07 3.68
CA ASP A 26 -5.95 -17.38 3.36
C ASP A 26 -6.82 -16.12 3.27
N ALA A 27 -6.58 -15.13 4.13
CA ALA A 27 -7.31 -13.86 4.11
C ALA A 27 -6.97 -13.05 2.84
N ILE A 28 -5.71 -13.03 2.43
CA ILE A 28 -5.26 -12.37 1.20
C ILE A 28 -5.86 -13.05 -0.04
N GLN A 29 -5.83 -14.39 -0.09
CA GLN A 29 -6.47 -15.17 -1.17
C GLN A 29 -7.97 -14.92 -1.25
N ASN A 30 -8.66 -14.92 -0.11
CA ASN A 30 -10.09 -14.63 -0.07
C ASN A 30 -10.42 -13.21 -0.53
N ALA A 31 -9.60 -12.22 -0.17
CA ALA A 31 -9.73 -10.86 -0.67
C ALA A 31 -9.54 -10.81 -2.19
N ALA A 32 -8.50 -11.44 -2.72
CA ALA A 32 -8.26 -11.53 -4.17
C ALA A 32 -9.46 -12.15 -4.91
N ARG A 33 -9.94 -13.32 -4.48
CA ARG A 33 -11.11 -13.99 -5.09
C ARG A 33 -12.38 -13.15 -5.04
N THR A 34 -12.56 -12.39 -3.97
CA THR A 34 -13.71 -11.48 -3.82
C THR A 34 -13.61 -10.30 -4.78
N ILE A 35 -12.44 -9.70 -4.88
CA ILE A 35 -12.14 -8.62 -5.83
C ILE A 35 -12.34 -9.10 -7.27
N LYS A 36 -11.83 -10.29 -7.62
CA LYS A 36 -12.00 -10.88 -8.96
C LYS A 36 -13.47 -11.06 -9.32
N ARG A 37 -14.28 -11.59 -8.41
CA ARG A 37 -15.74 -11.72 -8.61
C ARG A 37 -16.41 -10.35 -8.83
N ALA A 38 -16.02 -9.34 -8.05
CA ALA A 38 -16.55 -7.99 -8.20
C ALA A 38 -16.17 -7.32 -9.53
N LEU A 39 -14.94 -7.54 -10.02
CA LEU A 39 -14.47 -7.06 -11.31
C LEU A 39 -15.17 -7.78 -12.47
N ASN A 40 -15.36 -9.11 -12.38
CA ASN A 40 -16.10 -9.88 -13.39
C ASN A 40 -17.56 -9.41 -13.50
N ALA A 41 -18.19 -9.02 -12.39
CA ALA A 41 -19.55 -8.50 -12.38
C ALA A 41 -19.66 -7.07 -12.96
N ASN A 42 -18.56 -6.30 -13.00
CA ASN A 42 -18.53 -4.98 -13.62
C ASN A 42 -17.12 -4.69 -14.20
N PRO A 43 -16.88 -5.10 -15.46
CA PRO A 43 -15.55 -4.99 -16.08
C PRO A 43 -15.07 -3.56 -16.32
N SER A 44 -15.95 -2.56 -16.30
CA SER A 44 -15.54 -1.16 -16.44
C SER A 44 -14.99 -0.57 -15.13
N ARG A 45 -15.07 -1.32 -14.02
CA ARG A 45 -14.62 -0.89 -12.70
C ARG A 45 -13.11 -0.87 -12.61
N LYS A 46 -12.58 0.24 -12.10
CA LYS A 46 -11.15 0.40 -11.85
C LYS A 46 -10.88 0.40 -10.36
N LEU A 47 -9.76 -0.19 -9.98
CA LEU A 47 -9.32 -0.26 -8.59
C LEU A 47 -7.93 0.31 -8.45
N LEU A 48 -7.73 1.09 -7.39
CA LEU A 48 -6.43 1.30 -6.79
C LEU A 48 -6.47 0.64 -5.42
N ILE A 49 -5.57 -0.32 -5.19
CA ILE A 49 -5.52 -1.07 -3.95
C ILE A 49 -4.38 -0.52 -3.09
N GLY A 50 -4.62 -0.42 -1.80
CA GLY A 50 -3.64 -0.08 -0.79
C GLY A 50 -3.61 -1.15 0.29
N HIS A 51 -2.47 -1.37 0.94
CA HIS A 51 -2.47 -2.13 2.19
C HIS A 51 -1.56 -1.54 3.28
N GLY A 52 -1.95 -1.74 4.54
CA GLY A 52 -1.07 -1.42 5.66
C GLY A 52 0.13 -2.38 5.72
N SER A 53 1.24 -1.94 6.30
CA SER A 53 2.45 -2.76 6.47
C SER A 53 2.29 -3.90 7.48
N GLY A 54 1.23 -3.90 8.30
CA GLY A 54 0.89 -4.98 9.22
C GLY A 54 2.04 -5.34 10.16
N SER A 55 2.13 -6.61 10.55
CA SER A 55 3.22 -7.10 11.41
C SER A 55 4.60 -7.11 10.74
N PHE A 56 4.69 -6.79 9.45
CA PHE A 56 5.99 -6.64 8.77
C PHE A 56 6.61 -5.28 9.08
N GLY A 57 5.86 -4.19 8.86
CA GLY A 57 6.38 -2.85 9.10
C GLY A 57 6.44 -2.46 10.57
N HIS A 58 5.41 -2.80 11.36
CA HIS A 58 5.32 -2.36 12.77
C HIS A 58 6.45 -2.94 13.62
N PHE A 59 6.68 -4.26 13.54
CA PHE A 59 7.77 -4.89 14.29
C PHE A 59 9.14 -4.42 13.80
N ALA A 60 9.33 -4.27 12.48
CA ALA A 60 10.59 -3.80 11.92
C ALA A 60 10.94 -2.40 12.43
N ALA A 61 10.01 -1.45 12.31
CA ALA A 61 10.19 -0.08 12.77
C ALA A 61 10.55 -0.01 14.26
N GLN A 62 9.84 -0.76 15.09
CA GLN A 62 10.08 -0.80 16.53
C GLN A 62 11.45 -1.40 16.87
N LYS A 63 11.83 -2.53 16.26
CA LYS A 63 13.09 -3.22 16.55
C LYS A 63 14.32 -2.47 16.03
N SER A 64 14.21 -1.80 14.88
CA SER A 64 15.34 -1.11 14.28
C SER A 64 15.58 0.29 14.85
N GLY A 65 14.65 0.84 15.64
CA GLY A 65 14.71 2.22 16.12
C GLY A 65 14.37 3.24 15.02
N PHE A 66 13.37 2.93 14.19
CA PHE A 66 12.90 3.84 13.14
C PHE A 66 12.43 5.17 13.74
N GLY A 67 12.74 6.29 13.08
CA GLY A 67 12.43 7.64 13.55
C GLY A 67 13.49 8.25 14.48
N GLN A 68 14.51 7.50 14.88
CA GLN A 68 15.69 8.07 15.52
C GLN A 68 16.53 8.84 14.50
N ARG A 69 16.89 10.10 14.83
CA ARG A 69 17.71 10.95 13.94
C ARG A 69 18.99 10.24 13.52
N GLY A 70 19.31 10.30 12.23
CA GLY A 70 20.47 9.68 11.61
C GLY A 70 20.41 8.15 11.46
N ASN A 71 19.36 7.47 11.93
CA ASN A 71 19.25 6.01 11.85
C ASN A 71 18.73 5.53 10.49
N TRP A 72 19.50 5.77 9.44
CA TRP A 72 19.15 5.39 8.06
C TRP A 72 19.12 3.88 7.82
N ARG A 73 19.79 3.10 8.69
CA ARG A 73 19.69 1.63 8.66
C ARG A 73 18.29 1.17 9.02
N ALA A 74 17.65 1.80 10.01
CA ALA A 74 16.26 1.52 10.38
C ALA A 74 15.28 1.85 9.25
N TYR A 75 15.50 2.96 8.54
CA TYR A 75 14.74 3.31 7.34
C TYR A 75 14.78 2.17 6.31
N ALA A 76 15.99 1.74 5.92
CA ALA A 76 16.16 0.69 4.92
C ALA A 76 15.55 -0.65 5.35
N GLN A 77 15.74 -1.06 6.61
CA GLN A 77 15.18 -2.31 7.14
C GLN A 77 13.65 -2.28 7.19
N THR A 78 13.07 -1.16 7.63
CA THR A 78 11.61 -1.01 7.74
C THR A 78 10.95 -1.05 6.36
N GLY A 79 11.48 -0.30 5.39
CA GLY A 79 10.96 -0.31 4.01
C GLY A 79 11.09 -1.68 3.34
N ALA A 80 12.23 -2.36 3.53
CA ALA A 80 12.43 -3.71 3.00
C ALA A 80 11.41 -4.71 3.56
N ARG A 81 11.09 -4.63 4.87
CA ARG A 81 10.07 -5.50 5.48
C ARG A 81 8.67 -5.16 5.00
N ALA A 82 8.31 -3.89 4.86
CA ALA A 82 7.04 -3.49 4.27
C ALA A 82 6.89 -4.04 2.84
N SER A 83 7.95 -3.93 2.02
CA SER A 83 7.99 -4.45 0.66
C SER A 83 7.86 -5.98 0.57
N GLN A 84 8.32 -6.73 1.58
CA GLN A 84 8.12 -8.18 1.64
C GLN A 84 6.63 -8.55 1.70
N LEU A 85 5.83 -7.83 2.49
CA LEU A 85 4.37 -8.04 2.51
C LEU A 85 3.76 -7.70 1.16
N THR A 86 4.18 -6.59 0.54
CA THR A 86 3.72 -6.20 -0.80
C THR A 86 3.98 -7.31 -1.82
N ARG A 87 5.17 -7.93 -1.78
CA ARG A 87 5.49 -9.06 -2.65
C ARG A 87 4.55 -10.25 -2.47
N ILE A 88 4.29 -10.65 -1.22
CA ILE A 88 3.34 -11.73 -0.90
C ILE A 88 1.94 -11.43 -1.45
N VAL A 89 1.45 -10.21 -1.23
CA VAL A 89 0.14 -9.78 -1.74
C VAL A 89 0.12 -9.81 -3.27
N THR A 90 1.15 -9.27 -3.93
CA THR A 90 1.26 -9.29 -5.40
C THR A 90 1.27 -10.70 -5.95
N ASP A 91 2.09 -11.61 -5.42
CA ASP A 91 2.18 -12.99 -5.90
C ASP A 91 0.85 -13.73 -5.78
N ILE A 92 0.15 -13.57 -4.65
CA ILE A 92 -1.18 -14.19 -4.44
C ILE A 92 -2.20 -13.63 -5.42
N PHE A 93 -2.24 -12.31 -5.63
CA PHE A 93 -3.18 -11.69 -6.55
C PHE A 93 -2.92 -12.11 -8.00
N ILE A 94 -1.66 -12.19 -8.42
CA ILE A 94 -1.27 -12.69 -9.75
C ILE A 94 -1.66 -14.16 -9.91
N ALA A 95 -1.43 -15.01 -8.91
CA ALA A 95 -1.83 -16.41 -8.93
C ALA A 95 -3.36 -16.59 -9.05
N GLU A 96 -4.14 -15.67 -8.48
CA GLU A 96 -5.60 -15.63 -8.63
C GLU A 96 -6.05 -14.98 -9.96
N GLY A 97 -5.10 -14.57 -10.83
CA GLY A 97 -5.37 -14.00 -12.15
C GLY A 97 -5.79 -12.54 -12.13
N ILE A 98 -5.38 -11.78 -11.11
CA ILE A 98 -5.64 -10.34 -11.00
C ILE A 98 -4.41 -9.59 -11.50
N PRO A 99 -4.54 -8.67 -12.49
CA PRO A 99 -3.41 -7.94 -13.08
C PRO A 99 -2.94 -6.79 -12.17
N ILE A 100 -2.47 -7.12 -10.96
CA ILE A 100 -2.00 -6.17 -9.97
C ILE A 100 -0.55 -5.78 -10.22
N VAL A 101 -0.20 -4.51 -9.98
CA VAL A 101 1.16 -4.00 -10.13
C VAL A 101 1.56 -3.22 -8.88
N ALA A 102 2.62 -3.67 -8.21
CA ALA A 102 3.16 -2.99 -7.03
C ALA A 102 3.83 -1.66 -7.42
N MET A 103 3.46 -0.60 -6.71
CA MET A 103 4.00 0.75 -6.84
C MET A 103 4.57 1.14 -5.47
N GLN A 104 5.89 1.07 -5.31
CA GLN A 104 6.56 1.34 -4.05
C GLN A 104 6.56 2.84 -3.73
N PRO A 105 5.89 3.31 -2.66
CA PRO A 105 5.84 4.74 -2.35
C PRO A 105 7.22 5.33 -2.03
N SER A 106 8.09 4.61 -1.30
CA SER A 106 9.41 5.13 -0.93
C SER A 106 10.31 5.49 -2.11
N ALA A 107 9.97 5.06 -3.33
CA ALA A 107 10.72 5.40 -4.54
C ALA A 107 10.51 6.86 -4.99
N SER A 108 9.45 7.54 -4.53
CA SER A 108 9.15 8.92 -4.92
C SER A 108 8.48 9.77 -3.84
N ALA A 109 7.98 9.16 -2.76
CA ALA A 109 7.32 9.86 -1.68
C ALA A 109 8.30 10.84 -0.99
N ARG A 110 7.91 12.11 -0.93
CA ARG A 110 8.54 13.12 -0.09
C ARG A 110 7.54 13.66 0.90
N CYS A 111 8.00 13.82 2.13
CA CYS A 111 7.21 14.34 3.22
C CYS A 111 7.83 15.61 3.81
N ARG A 112 6.99 16.40 4.47
CA ARG A 112 7.40 17.50 5.33
C ARG A 112 6.62 17.42 6.63
N ASP A 113 7.34 17.30 7.74
CA ASP A 113 6.77 17.18 9.07
C ASP A 113 5.68 16.08 9.18
N GLY A 114 5.96 14.93 8.58
CA GLY A 114 5.08 13.76 8.57
C GLY A 114 3.96 13.80 7.54
N GLN A 115 3.81 14.89 6.77
CA GLN A 115 2.78 15.02 5.73
C GLN A 115 3.36 14.73 4.34
N LEU A 116 2.65 13.94 3.53
CA LEU A 116 3.04 13.65 2.15
C LEU A 116 2.83 14.90 1.26
N ILE A 117 3.90 15.40 0.66
CA ILE A 117 3.88 16.60 -0.19
C ILE A 117 4.10 16.27 -1.68
N GLU A 118 4.76 15.16 -1.98
CA GLU A 118 5.04 14.73 -3.35
C GLU A 118 4.99 13.20 -3.45
N LEU A 119 4.41 12.70 -4.53
CA LEU A 119 4.41 11.28 -4.90
C LEU A 119 4.30 11.16 -6.42
N ALA A 120 5.08 10.29 -7.06
CA ALA A 120 4.98 10.08 -8.49
C ALA A 120 3.65 9.40 -8.86
N THR A 121 2.76 10.12 -9.54
CA THR A 121 1.42 9.61 -9.90
C THR A 121 1.34 9.05 -11.31
N THR A 122 2.26 9.41 -12.20
CA THR A 122 2.24 8.99 -13.60
C THR A 122 2.15 7.46 -13.76
N PRO A 123 2.97 6.64 -13.07
CA PRO A 123 2.87 5.17 -13.20
C PRO A 123 1.50 4.62 -12.77
N ILE A 124 0.88 5.22 -11.74
CA ILE A 124 -0.44 4.84 -11.25
C ILE A 124 -1.50 5.15 -12.31
N GLN A 125 -1.46 6.34 -12.90
CA GLN A 125 -2.39 6.76 -13.96
C GLN A 125 -2.24 5.89 -15.20
N THR A 126 -1.01 5.60 -15.62
CA THR A 126 -0.71 4.70 -16.74
C THR A 126 -1.24 3.29 -16.50
N ALA A 127 -0.99 2.71 -15.33
CA ALA A 127 -1.52 1.40 -14.97
C ALA A 127 -3.07 1.37 -15.05
N LEU A 128 -3.74 2.37 -14.49
CA LEU A 128 -5.20 2.51 -14.57
C LEU A 128 -5.70 2.68 -16.01
N ALA A 129 -4.96 3.38 -16.87
CA ALA A 129 -5.31 3.54 -18.29
C ALA A 129 -5.25 2.21 -19.06
N HIS A 130 -4.35 1.30 -18.66
CA HIS A 130 -4.18 -0.04 -19.25
C HIS A 130 -4.95 -1.15 -18.51
N ASN A 131 -5.95 -0.79 -17.69
CA ASN A 131 -6.78 -1.74 -16.92
C ASN A 131 -5.98 -2.65 -15.97
N LEU A 132 -4.79 -2.22 -15.57
CA LEU A 132 -4.04 -2.82 -14.47
C LEU A 132 -4.55 -2.25 -13.14
N ILE A 133 -4.25 -2.95 -12.05
CA ILE A 133 -4.61 -2.54 -10.69
C ILE A 133 -3.35 -2.07 -9.97
N PRO A 134 -3.14 -0.76 -9.77
CA PRO A 134 -2.03 -0.28 -8.97
C PRO A 134 -2.19 -0.72 -7.51
N LEU A 135 -1.10 -1.19 -6.92
CA LEU A 135 -0.98 -1.55 -5.50
C LEU A 135 0.03 -0.65 -4.81
N VAL A 136 -0.45 0.18 -3.88
CA VAL A 136 0.39 0.96 -2.96
C VAL A 136 0.36 0.33 -1.57
N HIS A 137 1.25 0.75 -0.68
CA HIS A 137 1.26 0.25 0.69
C HIS A 137 1.75 1.31 1.68
N GLY A 138 1.55 1.09 2.98
CA GLY A 138 2.20 1.93 3.98
C GLY A 138 3.71 1.67 3.96
N ASP A 139 4.51 2.71 3.71
CA ASP A 139 5.94 2.59 3.45
C ASP A 139 6.74 3.71 4.14
N VAL A 140 8.07 3.58 4.18
CA VAL A 140 8.97 4.64 4.63
C VAL A 140 9.05 5.76 3.60
N ALA A 141 9.29 6.99 4.04
CA ALA A 141 9.47 8.16 3.17
C ALA A 141 10.53 9.11 3.73
N PHE A 142 11.23 9.81 2.83
CA PHE A 142 12.15 10.89 3.21
C PHE A 142 11.35 12.11 3.67
N ASP A 143 11.72 12.67 4.81
CA ASP A 143 11.02 13.82 5.41
C ASP A 143 11.96 15.02 5.59
N GLU A 144 11.56 16.18 5.10
CA GLU A 144 12.37 17.41 5.14
C GLU A 144 12.58 17.96 6.57
N THR A 145 11.71 17.62 7.52
CA THR A 145 11.75 18.13 8.90
C THR A 145 12.17 17.04 9.89
N ARG A 146 11.72 15.81 9.68
CA ARG A 146 11.93 14.66 10.57
C ARG A 146 13.04 13.72 10.10
N GLU A 147 13.68 14.02 8.97
CA GLU A 147 14.62 13.16 8.22
C GLU A 147 13.93 11.95 7.57
N MET A 148 13.08 11.25 8.32
CA MET A 148 12.26 10.13 7.85
C MET A 148 10.88 10.12 8.49
N THR A 149 9.92 9.55 7.78
CA THR A 149 8.57 9.29 8.31
C THR A 149 7.97 8.04 7.66
N ILE A 150 6.79 7.62 8.14
CA ILE A 150 5.97 6.60 7.48
C ILE A 150 4.92 7.30 6.63
N ALA A 151 4.94 7.05 5.32
CA ALA A 151 3.83 7.37 4.42
C ALA A 151 2.77 6.26 4.54
N SER A 152 1.78 6.44 5.40
CA SER A 152 0.68 5.49 5.56
C SER A 152 -0.16 5.37 4.28
N THR A 153 -0.85 4.25 4.11
CA THR A 153 -1.77 4.06 2.97
C THR A 153 -2.85 5.14 2.94
N GLU A 154 -3.35 5.56 4.10
CA GLU A 154 -4.32 6.65 4.22
C GLU A 154 -3.77 7.98 3.71
N MET A 155 -2.52 8.32 4.04
CA MET A 155 -1.89 9.54 3.53
C MET A 155 -1.70 9.47 2.01
N ILE A 156 -1.28 8.31 1.49
CA ILE A 156 -1.17 8.09 0.06
C ILE A 156 -2.54 8.21 -0.63
N PHE A 157 -3.59 7.61 -0.05
CA PHE A 157 -4.95 7.72 -0.58
C PHE A 157 -5.46 9.16 -0.53
N ALA A 158 -5.21 9.89 0.56
CA ALA A 158 -5.60 11.30 0.70
C ALA A 158 -4.90 12.18 -0.34
N TYR A 159 -3.61 11.93 -0.61
CA TYR A 159 -2.86 12.64 -1.65
C TYR A 159 -3.38 12.34 -3.07
N LEU A 160 -3.68 11.07 -3.36
CA LEU A 160 -4.14 10.64 -4.69
C LEU A 160 -5.61 10.96 -4.98
N ALA A 161 -6.46 11.05 -3.96
CA ALA A 161 -7.89 11.27 -4.12
C ALA A 161 -8.25 12.55 -4.93
N PRO A 162 -7.69 13.74 -4.64
CA PRO A 162 -7.99 14.94 -5.44
C PRO A 162 -7.49 14.85 -6.89
N ILE A 163 -6.45 14.05 -7.15
CA ILE A 163 -5.84 13.86 -8.47
C ILE A 163 -6.65 12.87 -9.32
N LEU A 164 -6.96 11.70 -8.75
CA LEU A 164 -7.60 10.59 -9.47
C LEU A 164 -9.13 10.61 -9.38
N LYS A 165 -9.68 11.33 -8.40
CA LYS A 165 -11.13 11.52 -8.17
C LYS A 165 -11.89 10.19 -8.13
N PRO A 166 -11.60 9.30 -7.16
CA PRO A 166 -12.33 8.05 -6.99
C PRO A 166 -13.79 8.34 -6.61
N SER A 167 -14.71 7.49 -7.07
CA SER A 167 -16.13 7.58 -6.69
C SER A 167 -16.41 6.99 -5.31
N ARG A 168 -15.49 6.16 -4.79
CA ARG A 168 -15.56 5.61 -3.44
C ARG A 168 -14.18 5.28 -2.89
N ILE A 169 -14.03 5.43 -1.57
CA ILE A 169 -12.91 4.90 -0.80
C ILE A 169 -13.47 3.88 0.20
N ILE A 170 -12.92 2.67 0.21
CA ILE A 170 -13.32 1.56 1.08
C ILE A 170 -12.13 1.18 1.94
N LEU A 171 -12.32 1.14 3.25
CA LEU A 171 -11.30 0.74 4.23
C LEU A 171 -11.74 -0.58 4.89
N ALA A 172 -11.09 -1.70 4.55
CA ALA A 172 -11.44 -3.01 5.08
C ALA A 172 -10.48 -3.43 6.20
N GLY A 173 -11.03 -3.75 7.38
CA GLY A 173 -10.26 -4.35 8.49
C GLY A 173 -9.26 -3.39 9.16
N ILE A 174 -9.71 -2.18 9.47
CA ILE A 174 -8.99 -1.17 10.27
C ILE A 174 -8.62 -1.75 11.64
#